data_AF-A0A259DQN7-F1
#
_entry.id   AF-A0A259DQN7-F1
#
_cell.length_a   1.000
_cell.length_b   1.000
_cell.length_c   1.000
_cell.angle_alpha   90.00
_cell.angle_beta   90.00
_cell.angle_gamma   90.00
#
_symmetry.space_group_name_H-M   'P 1'
#
loop_
_entity.id
_entity.type
_entity.pdbx_description
1 polymer ?
#
loop_
_entity_poly.entity_id
_entity_poly.type
_entity_poly.pdbx_seq_one_letter_code
_entity_poly.pdbx_strand_id
1 'polypeptide(L)'
;MNLREIGLQVANRRVALGLTQDRLAKLSNLSRSTILHLENGTLKDLGAAKLLALLGLLGIDVSMQGRHKKQYALEAAGQTASVSYKNKLTAPQLAKSLVSGKIPEPIFPYIASLLDEAPLPLIVLAVEEAAKASNISPKSIWKNIDRWAHEMHSPRVAWR
;
A
#
# COMPACT_ATOMS: atom_id res chain seq x y z
N MET A 1 2.83 -3.99 -8.20
CA MET A 1 2.35 -4.94 -9.20
C MET A 1 1.03 -4.41 -9.73
N ASN A 2 1.04 -3.85 -10.94
CA ASN A 2 -0.16 -3.44 -11.65
C ASN A 2 -0.46 -4.43 -12.80
N LEU A 3 -1.66 -4.38 -13.38
CA LEU A 3 -2.09 -5.33 -14.41
C LEU A 3 -1.21 -5.26 -15.68
N ARG A 4 -0.63 -4.09 -15.97
CA ARG A 4 0.27 -3.88 -17.11
C ARG A 4 1.60 -4.64 -16.94
N GLU A 5 2.21 -4.56 -15.75
CA GLU A 5 3.42 -5.32 -15.40
C GLU A 5 3.16 -6.83 -15.51
N ILE A 6 1.99 -7.27 -15.05
CA ILE A 6 1.58 -8.68 -15.13
C ILE A 6 1.43 -9.12 -16.60
N GLY A 7 0.80 -8.29 -17.43
CA GLY A 7 0.63 -8.56 -18.85
C GLY A 7 1.95 -8.76 -19.60
N LEU A 8 2.97 -7.96 -19.29
CA LEU A 8 4.31 -8.12 -19.86
C LEU A 8 4.95 -9.46 -19.43
N GLN A 9 4.81 -9.83 -18.16
CA GLN A 9 5.33 -11.12 -17.67
C GLN A 9 4.60 -12.31 -18.32
N VAL A 10 3.29 -12.21 -18.51
CA VAL A 10 2.48 -13.19 -19.24
C VAL A 10 2.99 -13.33 -20.67
N ALA A 11 3.21 -12.23 -21.39
CA ALA A 11 3.72 -12.25 -22.76
C ALA A 11 5.08 -12.94 -22.85
N ASN A 12 6.02 -12.54 -21.98
CA ASN A 12 7.38 -13.10 -21.94
C ASN A 12 7.35 -14.61 -21.67
N ARG A 13 6.56 -15.05 -20.68
CA ARG A 13 6.43 -16.46 -20.33
C ARG A 13 5.75 -17.26 -21.43
N ARG A 14 4.69 -16.72 -22.06
CA ARG A 14 4.01 -17.34 -23.20
C ARG A 14 4.99 -17.60 -24.35
N VAL A 15 5.80 -16.60 -24.71
CA VAL A 15 6.80 -16.71 -25.78
C VAL A 15 7.89 -17.72 -25.42
N ALA A 16 8.38 -17.71 -24.17
CA ALA A 16 9.38 -18.68 -23.71
C ALA A 16 8.87 -20.14 -23.75
N LEU A 17 7.56 -20.34 -23.61
CA LEU A 17 6.91 -21.66 -23.73
C LEU A 17 6.52 -22.02 -25.18
N GLY A 18 6.81 -21.15 -26.16
CA GLY A 18 6.46 -21.39 -27.57
C GLY A 18 4.96 -21.31 -27.88
N LEU A 19 4.16 -20.70 -27.01
CA LEU A 19 2.71 -20.63 -27.17
C LEU A 19 2.30 -19.42 -28.00
N THR A 20 1.33 -19.61 -28.90
CA THR A 20 0.63 -18.48 -29.53
C THR A 20 -0.40 -17.87 -28.57
N GLN A 21 -0.81 -16.62 -28.79
CA GLN A 21 -1.87 -15.99 -28.00
C GLN A 21 -3.19 -16.77 -28.09
N ASP A 22 -3.52 -17.31 -29.27
CA ASP A 22 -4.71 -18.14 -29.47
C ASP A 22 -4.63 -19.46 -28.68
N ARG A 23 -3.46 -20.10 -28.65
CA ARG A 23 -3.26 -21.32 -27.86
C ARG A 23 -3.39 -21.05 -26.37
N LEU A 24 -2.78 -19.97 -25.87
CA LEU A 24 -2.89 -19.58 -24.47
C LEU A 24 -4.34 -19.25 -24.09
N ALA A 25 -5.07 -18.54 -24.96
CA ALA A 25 -6.47 -18.20 -24.78
C ALA A 25 -7.33 -19.47 -24.60
N LYS A 26 -7.16 -20.47 -25.47
CA LYS A 26 -7.84 -21.77 -25.36
C LYS A 26 -7.50 -22.52 -24.08
N LEU A 27 -6.22 -22.58 -23.70
CA LEU A 27 -5.77 -23.28 -22.48
C LEU A 27 -6.27 -22.61 -21.19
N SER A 28 -6.42 -21.29 -21.20
CA SER A 28 -6.89 -20.52 -20.04
C SER A 28 -8.40 -20.26 -20.02
N ASN A 29 -9.14 -20.78 -21.00
CA ASN A 29 -10.56 -20.48 -21.21
C ASN A 29 -10.84 -18.96 -21.26
N LEU A 30 -9.96 -18.23 -21.95
CA LEU A 30 -10.06 -16.79 -22.19
C LEU A 30 -10.24 -16.52 -23.68
N SER A 31 -10.68 -15.32 -24.03
CA SER A 31 -10.70 -14.90 -25.43
C SER A 31 -9.29 -14.48 -25.86
N ARG A 32 -8.94 -14.68 -27.15
CA ARG A 32 -7.69 -14.17 -27.74
C ARG A 32 -7.56 -12.65 -27.55
N SER A 33 -8.67 -11.92 -27.64
CA SER A 33 -8.72 -10.47 -27.40
C SER A 33 -8.33 -10.10 -25.97
N THR A 34 -8.76 -10.90 -24.98
CA THR A 34 -8.37 -10.72 -23.57
C THR A 34 -6.87 -10.89 -23.39
N ILE A 35 -6.27 -11.93 -23.98
CA ILE A 35 -4.82 -12.14 -23.94
C ILE A 35 -4.07 -10.99 -24.63
N LEU A 36 -4.53 -10.57 -25.81
CA LEU A 36 -3.93 -9.45 -26.55
C LEU A 36 -3.92 -8.15 -25.73
N HIS A 37 -5.06 -7.76 -25.17
CA HIS A 37 -5.16 -6.54 -24.38
C HIS A 37 -4.40 -6.64 -23.06
N LEU A 38 -4.34 -7.83 -22.45
CA LEU A 38 -3.53 -8.06 -21.25
C LEU A 38 -2.05 -7.84 -21.57
N GLU A 39 -1.53 -8.50 -22.60
CA GLU A 39 -0.11 -8.40 -23.00
C GLU A 39 0.28 -6.99 -23.44
N ASN A 40 -0.65 -6.26 -24.07
CA ASN A 40 -0.44 -4.85 -24.46
C ASN A 40 -0.66 -3.84 -23.31
N GLY A 41 -1.13 -4.28 -22.15
CA GLY A 41 -1.42 -3.42 -21.00
C GLY A 41 -2.62 -2.49 -21.20
N THR A 42 -3.52 -2.80 -22.14
CA THR A 42 -4.74 -2.02 -22.43
C THR A 42 -5.99 -2.64 -21.81
N LEU A 43 -5.87 -3.82 -21.19
CA LEU A 43 -6.98 -4.47 -20.51
C LEU A 43 -7.36 -3.67 -19.26
N LYS A 44 -8.63 -3.26 -19.18
CA LYS A 44 -9.16 -2.49 -18.05
C LYS A 44 -9.26 -3.32 -16.78
N ASP A 45 -9.75 -4.55 -16.91
CA ASP A 45 -9.93 -5.46 -15.79
C ASP A 45 -9.88 -6.93 -16.25
N LEU A 46 -9.40 -7.78 -15.35
CA LEU A 46 -9.48 -9.24 -15.42
C LEU A 46 -9.74 -9.76 -14.01
N GLY A 47 -10.92 -10.33 -13.79
CA GLY A 47 -11.29 -10.86 -12.47
C GLY A 47 -10.22 -11.76 -11.88
N ALA A 48 -9.94 -11.60 -10.59
CA ALA A 48 -8.79 -12.21 -9.90
C ALA A 48 -8.70 -13.73 -10.11
N ALA A 49 -9.83 -14.45 -10.10
CA ALA A 49 -9.85 -15.89 -10.35
C ALA A 49 -9.30 -16.27 -11.74
N LYS A 50 -9.69 -15.54 -12.79
CA LYS A 50 -9.22 -15.77 -14.16
C LYS A 50 -7.75 -15.41 -14.31
N LEU A 51 -7.32 -14.32 -13.68
CA LEU A 51 -5.92 -13.90 -13.68
C LEU A 51 -5.04 -14.93 -12.97
N LEU A 52 -5.42 -15.37 -11.77
CA LEU A 52 -4.66 -16.36 -11.01
C LEU A 52 -4.61 -17.72 -11.70
N ALA A 53 -5.71 -18.15 -12.33
CA ALA A 53 -5.73 -19.38 -13.13
C ALA A 53 -4.77 -19.29 -14.33
N LEU A 54 -4.75 -18.15 -15.05
CA LEU A 54 -3.82 -17.89 -16.14
C LEU A 54 -2.36 -17.90 -15.66
N LEU A 55 -2.07 -17.24 -14.54
CA LEU A 55 -0.72 -17.20 -13.98
C LEU A 55 -0.26 -18.59 -13.52
N GLY A 56 -1.14 -19.35 -12.85
CA GLY A 56 -0.88 -20.74 -12.46
C GLY A 56 -0.61 -21.65 -13.66
N LEU A 57 -1.38 -21.52 -14.75
CA LEU A 57 -1.15 -22.24 -16.00
C LEU A 57 0.25 -21.97 -16.58
N LEU A 58 0.74 -20.74 -16.45
CA LEU A 58 2.07 -20.33 -16.95
C LEU A 58 3.20 -20.62 -15.96
N GLY A 59 2.88 -21.12 -14.75
CA GLY A 59 3.85 -21.32 -13.67
C GLY A 59 4.43 -20.00 -13.14
N ILE A 60 3.63 -18.93 -13.15
CA ILE A 60 4.00 -17.63 -12.58
C ILE A 60 3.37 -17.55 -11.19
N ASP A 61 4.20 -17.58 -10.15
CA ASP A 61 3.73 -17.43 -8.78
C ASP A 61 3.51 -15.96 -8.42
N VAL A 62 2.37 -15.68 -7.80
CA VAL A 62 2.11 -14.39 -7.15
C VAL A 62 2.50 -14.52 -5.68
N SER A 63 3.69 -14.03 -5.34
CA SER A 63 4.13 -14.04 -3.95
C SER A 63 3.42 -12.92 -3.17
N MET A 64 2.58 -13.30 -2.19
CA MET A 64 2.05 -12.37 -1.19
C MET A 64 3.08 -12.13 -0.07
N GLN A 65 4.31 -11.79 -0.46
CA GLN A 65 5.28 -11.31 0.51
C GLN A 65 4.83 -9.90 0.92
N GLY A 66 4.27 -9.77 2.12
CA GLY A 66 4.07 -8.46 2.72
C GLY A 66 5.39 -7.71 2.62
N ARG A 67 5.42 -6.59 1.89
CA ARG A 67 6.64 -5.80 1.67
C ARG A 67 7.35 -5.71 3.01
N HIS A 68 8.53 -6.31 3.12
CA HIS A 68 9.25 -6.37 4.38
C HIS A 68 9.28 -4.97 5.00
N LYS A 69 8.75 -4.91 6.23
CA LYS A 69 8.54 -3.73 7.07
C LYS A 69 9.69 -2.75 6.86
N LYS A 70 9.41 -1.53 6.38
CA LYS A 70 10.38 -0.46 6.60
C LYS A 70 10.47 -0.32 8.12
N GLN A 71 11.61 -0.69 8.70
CA GLN A 71 11.94 -0.47 10.12
C GLN A 71 12.08 1.05 10.46
N TYR A 72 11.50 1.90 9.61
CA TYR A 72 11.70 3.34 9.50
C TYR A 72 10.41 4.01 9.03
N ALA A 73 9.25 3.38 9.20
CA ALA A 73 7.97 3.97 8.80
C ALA A 73 7.61 5.15 9.70
N LEU A 74 7.91 5.08 11.00
CA LEU A 74 7.80 6.23 11.91
C LEU A 74 8.73 7.38 11.51
N GLU A 75 9.96 7.07 11.10
CA GLU A 75 10.90 8.09 10.62
C GLU A 75 10.44 8.72 9.31
N ALA A 76 10.01 7.90 8.34
CA ALA A 76 9.47 8.39 7.08
C ALA A 76 8.19 9.22 7.29
N ALA A 77 7.29 8.79 8.18
CA ALA A 77 6.09 9.54 8.55
C ALA A 77 6.44 10.89 9.18
N GLY A 78 7.40 10.91 10.11
CA GLY A 78 7.91 12.15 10.70
C GLY A 78 8.49 13.10 9.65
N GLN A 79 9.28 12.58 8.71
CA GLN A 79 9.84 13.37 7.61
C GLN A 79 8.75 13.93 6.67
N THR A 80 7.74 13.12 6.31
CA THR A 80 6.61 13.56 5.48
C THR A 80 5.79 14.65 6.18
N ALA A 81 5.60 14.54 7.48
CA ALA A 81 4.91 15.56 8.29
C ALA A 81 5.70 16.87 8.46
N SER A 82 7.00 16.87 8.12
CA SER A 82 7.91 17.98 8.42
C SER A 82 8.26 18.86 7.20
N VAL A 83 7.61 18.66 6.05
CA VAL A 83 8.01 19.29 4.77
C VAL A 83 8.01 20.83 4.80
N SER A 84 7.13 21.43 5.60
CA SER A 84 6.98 22.88 5.71
C SER A 84 7.61 23.48 6.98
N TYR A 85 8.31 22.67 7.78
CA TYR A 85 8.83 23.08 9.08
C TYR A 85 10.37 23.07 9.14
N LYS A 86 10.93 23.99 9.92
CA LYS A 86 12.39 24.12 10.11
C LYS A 86 13.00 22.91 10.84
N ASN A 87 12.23 22.32 11.76
CA ASN A 87 12.62 21.13 12.52
C ASN A 87 11.88 19.91 11.98
N LYS A 88 12.40 18.72 12.29
CA LYS A 88 11.77 17.45 11.91
C LYS A 88 11.06 16.83 13.10
N LEU A 89 9.85 16.33 12.89
CA LEU A 89 9.19 15.41 13.80
C LEU A 89 9.98 14.10 13.84
N THR A 90 10.51 13.74 15.01
CA THR A 90 11.32 12.53 15.17
C THR A 90 10.45 11.28 15.36
N ALA A 91 10.97 10.12 14.96
CA ALA A 91 10.28 8.84 15.14
C ALA A 91 9.86 8.57 16.60
N PRO A 92 10.70 8.81 17.64
CA PRO A 92 10.29 8.62 19.03
C PRO A 92 9.18 9.57 19.49
N GLN A 93 9.19 10.84 19.04
CA GLN A 93 8.13 11.79 19.35
C GLN A 93 6.80 11.34 18.75
N LEU A 94 6.80 10.97 17.47
CA LEU A 94 5.62 10.46 16.79
C LEU A 94 5.11 9.17 17.45
N ALA A 95 5.98 8.20 17.73
CA ALA A 95 5.62 6.95 18.39
C ALA A 95 4.98 7.20 19.77
N LYS A 96 5.61 8.05 20.60
CA LYS A 96 5.10 8.39 21.93
C LYS A 96 3.71 9.01 21.85
N SER A 97 3.47 9.91 20.91
CA SER A 97 2.15 10.51 20.71
C SER A 97 1.13 9.50 20.22
N LEU A 98 1.47 8.67 19.22
CA LEU A 98 0.58 7.62 18.70
C LEU A 98 0.12 6.65 19.79
N VAL A 99 1.06 6.23 20.63
CA VAL A 99 0.83 5.27 21.72
C VAL A 99 0.05 5.92 22.87
N SER A 100 0.44 7.10 23.32
CA SER A 100 -0.18 7.77 24.47
C SER A 100 -1.50 8.47 24.15
N GLY A 101 -1.76 8.77 22.87
CA GLY A 101 -2.91 9.56 22.44
C GLY A 101 -2.81 11.05 22.76
N LYS A 102 -1.67 11.50 23.30
CA LYS A 102 -1.40 12.91 23.65
C LYS A 102 -0.48 13.56 22.63
N ILE A 103 -0.82 14.80 22.24
CA ILE A 103 -0.04 15.60 21.30
C ILE A 103 0.52 16.82 22.06
N PRO A 104 1.84 16.87 22.31
CA PRO A 104 2.49 18.08 22.77
C PRO A 104 2.28 19.24 21.78
N GLU A 105 2.02 20.46 22.28
CA GLU A 105 1.80 21.65 21.45
C GLU A 105 2.86 21.85 20.35
N PRO A 106 4.18 21.67 20.60
CA PRO A 106 5.19 21.90 19.56
C PRO A 106 5.08 20.98 18.35
N ILE A 107 4.45 19.80 18.50
CA ILE A 107 4.34 18.82 17.42
C ILE A 107 2.93 18.77 16.80
N PHE A 108 1.95 19.46 17.39
CA PHE A 108 0.59 19.56 16.87
C PHE A 108 0.51 19.84 15.36
N PRO A 109 1.20 20.86 14.82
CA PRO A 109 1.11 21.17 13.39
C PRO A 109 1.64 20.03 12.50
N TYR A 110 2.64 19.28 12.95
CA TYR A 110 3.16 18.12 12.23
C TYR A 110 2.13 16.98 12.20
N ILE A 111 1.42 16.76 13.30
CA ILE A 111 0.37 15.72 13.34
C ILE A 111 -0.78 16.09 12.40
N ALA A 112 -1.19 17.36 12.35
CA ALA A 112 -2.20 17.81 11.39
C ALA A 112 -1.77 17.54 9.95
N SER A 113 -0.56 17.96 9.56
CA SER A 113 -0.01 17.68 8.22
C SER A 113 0.11 16.18 7.93
N LEU A 114 0.47 15.36 8.93
CA LEU A 114 0.52 13.91 8.78
C LEU A 114 -0.86 13.33 8.42
N LEU A 115 -1.91 13.74 9.13
CA LEU A 115 -3.28 13.22 8.93
C LEU A 115 -3.85 13.65 7.57
N ASP A 116 -3.56 14.87 7.17
CA ASP A 116 -4.12 15.49 5.96
C ASP A 116 -3.40 15.01 4.68
N GLU A 117 -2.08 14.95 4.71
CA GLU A 117 -1.28 14.86 3.49
C GLU A 117 -0.48 13.55 3.36
N ALA A 118 -0.11 12.90 4.48
CA ALA A 118 0.78 11.74 4.39
C ALA A 118 0.08 10.55 3.71
N PRO A 119 0.78 9.74 2.88
CA PRO A 119 0.18 8.57 2.24
C PRO A 119 -0.43 7.60 3.27
N LEU A 120 -1.69 7.17 3.09
CA LEU A 120 -2.35 6.21 4.00
C LEU A 120 -1.51 4.95 4.27
N PRO A 121 -0.85 4.32 3.27
CA PRO A 121 -0.02 3.16 3.53
C PRO A 121 1.15 3.45 4.50
N LEU A 122 1.68 4.68 4.49
CA LEU A 122 2.72 5.10 5.42
C LEU A 122 2.19 5.22 6.85
N ILE A 123 0.98 5.77 7.02
CA ILE A 123 0.31 5.85 8.33
C ILE A 123 0.07 4.43 8.88
N VAL A 124 -0.43 3.50 8.06
CA VAL A 124 -0.64 2.10 8.46
C VAL A 124 0.66 1.45 8.95
N LEU A 125 1.77 1.65 8.22
CA LEU A 125 3.07 1.11 8.61
C LEU A 125 3.62 1.76 9.88
N ALA A 126 3.45 3.08 10.06
CA ALA A 126 3.88 3.78 11.27
C ALA A 126 3.10 3.32 12.51
N VAL A 127 1.79 3.06 12.37
CA VAL A 127 0.96 2.45 13.42
C VAL A 127 1.45 1.05 13.76
N GLU A 128 1.71 0.22 12.75
CA GLU A 128 2.21 -1.14 12.93
C GLU A 128 3.57 -1.16 13.64
N GLU A 129 4.46 -0.23 13.30
CA GLU A 129 5.77 -0.06 13.94
C GLU A 129 5.64 0.40 15.41
N ALA A 130 4.86 1.45 15.68
CA ALA A 130 4.64 1.95 17.03
C ALA A 130 3.97 0.92 17.95
N ALA A 131 2.99 0.19 17.43
CA ALA A 131 2.29 -0.86 18.16
C ALA A 131 3.24 -1.99 18.57
N LYS A 132 4.11 -2.44 17.66
CA LYS A 132 5.11 -3.47 17.96
C LYS A 132 6.16 -3.00 18.96
N ALA A 133 6.70 -1.79 18.77
CA ALA A 133 7.73 -1.25 19.65
C ALA A 133 7.24 -1.08 21.09
N SER A 134 5.94 -0.80 21.28
CA SER A 134 5.34 -0.56 22.59
C SER A 134 4.51 -1.73 23.13
N ASN A 135 4.46 -2.86 22.40
CA ASN A 135 3.66 -4.04 22.73
C ASN A 135 2.18 -3.73 23.03
N ILE A 136 1.56 -2.86 22.24
CA ILE A 136 0.13 -2.52 22.37
C ILE A 136 -0.65 -2.90 21.12
N SER A 137 -1.98 -2.99 21.25
CA SER A 137 -2.85 -3.24 20.09
C SER A 137 -2.85 -2.05 19.13
N PRO A 138 -2.65 -2.27 17.81
CA PRO A 138 -2.85 -1.23 16.79
C PRO A 138 -4.21 -0.55 16.86
N LYS A 139 -5.25 -1.26 17.31
CA LYS A 139 -6.61 -0.73 17.49
C LYS A 139 -6.65 0.47 18.43
N SER A 140 -5.83 0.47 19.48
CA SER A 140 -5.75 1.59 20.42
C SER A 140 -5.13 2.83 19.78
N ILE A 141 -4.11 2.65 18.94
CA ILE A 141 -3.48 3.75 18.20
C ILE A 141 -4.46 4.32 17.15
N TRP A 142 -5.19 3.47 16.43
CA TRP A 142 -6.20 3.93 15.48
C TRP A 142 -7.30 4.77 16.13
N LYS A 143 -7.75 4.42 17.34
CA LYS A 143 -8.69 5.27 18.09
C LYS A 143 -8.15 6.66 18.37
N ASN A 144 -6.85 6.77 18.67
CA ASN A 144 -6.20 8.07 18.89
C ASN A 144 -6.14 8.88 17.58
N ILE A 145 -5.73 8.24 16.48
CA ILE A 145 -5.67 8.87 15.15
C ILE A 145 -7.04 9.38 14.71
N ASP A 146 -8.08 8.55 14.85
CA ASP A 146 -9.44 8.88 14.48
C ASP A 146 -9.96 10.07 15.28
N ARG A 147 -9.78 10.06 16.61
CA ARG A 147 -10.11 11.20 17.48
C ARG A 147 -9.40 12.47 17.04
N TRP A 148 -8.09 12.42 16.80
CA TRP A 148 -7.32 13.60 16.39
C TRP A 148 -7.76 14.13 15.03
N ALA A 149 -8.04 13.26 14.06
CA ALA A 149 -8.50 13.68 12.74
C ALA A 149 -9.83 14.44 12.83
N HIS A 150 -10.73 14.01 13.71
CA HIS A 150 -11.99 14.72 14.00
C HIS A 150 -11.76 16.04 14.74
N GLU A 151 -10.97 16.04 15.81
CA GLU A 151 -10.65 17.24 16.61
C GLU A 151 -9.93 18.32 15.76
N MET A 152 -9.05 17.89 14.85
CA MET A 152 -8.31 18.76 13.93
C MET A 152 -9.08 19.09 12.64
N HIS A 153 -10.28 18.55 12.47
CA HIS A 153 -11.13 18.77 11.29
C HIS A 153 -10.43 18.42 9.97
N SER A 154 -9.72 17.28 9.95
CA SER A 154 -9.00 16.82 8.76
C SER A 154 -9.96 16.70 7.56
N PRO A 155 -9.63 17.27 6.39
CA PRO A 155 -10.50 17.22 5.21
C PRO A 155 -10.55 15.83 4.57
N ARG A 156 -9.64 14.92 4.95
CA ARG A 156 -9.44 13.63 4.30
C ARG A 156 -10.59 12.68 4.56
N VAL A 157 -11.18 12.16 3.48
CA VAL A 157 -12.32 11.21 3.51
C VAL A 157 -12.01 9.93 4.30
N ALA A 158 -10.74 9.55 4.42
CA ALA A 158 -10.32 8.35 5.14
C ALA A 158 -10.68 8.36 6.64
N TRP A 159 -11.01 9.52 7.21
CA TRP A 159 -11.34 9.71 8.63
C TRP A 159 -12.83 10.00 8.88
N ARG A 160 -13.69 9.89 7.85
CA ARG A 160 -15.13 10.15 7.95
C ARG A 160 -15.92 8.87 8.20
#